data_AF-A0A7K0ZLK7-F1
#
_entry.id   AF-A0A7K0ZLK7-F1
#
_cell.length_a   1.000
_cell.length_b   1.000
_cell.length_c   1.000
_cell.angle_alpha   90.00
_cell.angle_beta   90.00
_cell.angle_gamma   90.00
#
_symmetry.space_group_name_H-M   'P 1'
#
loop_
_entity.id
_entity.type
_entity.pdbx_description
1 polymer ?
#
loop_
_entity_poly.entity_id
_entity_poly.type
_entity_poly.pdbx_seq_one_letter_code
_entity_poly.pdbx_strand_id
1 'polypeptide(L)'
;MNVAALVDTDRWPLDSAELHGQLSNTFAKENIAIIPGFIKESAIPALIDECDELAKVAYHTTVNADLEVVAYDQFPSDSVIRALYEWDPLMDFVAKILGEQKLFRYADPFGALNLAVMR
;
A
#
# COMPACT_ATOMS: atom_id res chain seq x y z
N MET A 1 1.46 -3.12 15.94
CA MET A 1 2.10 -1.80 15.73
C MET A 1 1.01 -0.81 15.30
N ASN A 2 1.08 0.48 15.64
CA ASN A 2 0.13 1.45 15.11
C ASN A 2 0.50 1.75 13.64
N VAL A 3 -0.43 1.56 12.70
CA VAL A 3 -0.21 1.81 11.27
C VAL A 3 0.22 3.25 10.98
N ALA A 4 -0.27 4.22 11.75
CA ALA A 4 0.14 5.62 11.63
C ALA A 4 1.62 5.85 12.00
N ALA A 5 2.24 4.92 12.75
CA ALA A 5 3.66 4.99 13.06
C ALA A 5 4.54 4.46 11.92
N LEU A 6 3.98 3.76 10.92
CA LEU A 6 4.70 3.27 9.74
C LEU A 6 4.90 4.37 8.69
N VAL A 7 3.97 5.33 8.63
CA VAL A 7 3.91 6.37 7.62
C VAL A 7 4.54 7.66 8.13
N ASP A 8 5.34 8.32 7.30
CA ASP A 8 5.91 9.63 7.57
C ASP A 8 4.88 10.75 7.34
N THR A 9 3.94 10.87 8.29
CA THR A 9 2.90 11.91 8.26
C THR A 9 3.44 13.31 8.56
N ASP A 10 4.65 13.43 9.11
CA ASP A 10 5.32 14.71 9.31
C ASP A 10 5.77 15.29 7.97
N ARG A 11 6.34 14.43 7.11
CA ARG A 11 6.70 14.77 5.73
C ARG A 11 5.48 14.81 4.79
N TRP A 12 4.53 13.91 4.98
CA TRP A 12 3.33 13.75 4.15
C TRP A 12 2.06 13.96 4.98
N PRO A 13 1.70 15.22 5.31
CA PRO A 13 0.50 15.51 6.09
C PRO A 13 -0.76 15.14 5.29
N LEU A 14 -1.37 14.01 5.63
CA LEU A 14 -2.48 13.41 4.87
C LEU A 14 -3.74 14.29 4.78
N ASP A 15 -3.86 15.31 5.64
CA ASP A 15 -4.99 16.25 5.64
C ASP A 15 -4.67 17.61 4.99
N SER A 16 -3.46 17.80 4.44
CA SER A 16 -3.08 19.05 3.78
C SER A 16 -3.73 19.20 2.40
N ALA A 17 -4.65 20.15 2.27
CA ALA A 17 -5.28 20.48 0.99
C ALA A 17 -4.27 20.97 -0.07
N GLU A 18 -3.20 21.67 0.37
CA GLU A 18 -2.12 22.09 -0.52
C GLU A 18 -1.40 20.86 -1.11
N LEU A 19 -1.09 19.87 -0.26
CA LEU A 19 -0.46 18.63 -0.69
C LEU A 19 -1.35 17.84 -1.65
N HIS A 20 -2.66 17.73 -1.37
CA HIS A 20 -3.61 17.07 -2.26
C HIS A 20 -3.62 17.74 -3.63
N GLY A 21 -3.65 19.08 -3.67
CA GLY A 21 -3.60 19.84 -4.93
C GLY A 21 -2.30 19.64 -5.70
N GLN A 22 -1.16 19.64 -5.02
CA GLN A 22 0.14 19.37 -5.64
C GLN A 22 0.20 17.97 -6.27
N LEU A 23 -0.16 16.93 -5.51
CA LEU A 23 -0.14 15.54 -5.98
C LEU A 23 -1.19 15.28 -7.06
N SER A 24 -2.37 15.90 -6.96
CA SER A 24 -3.42 15.81 -7.98
C SER A 24 -2.95 16.41 -9.31
N ASN A 25 -2.30 17.59 -9.28
CA ASN A 25 -1.72 18.21 -10.47
C ASN A 25 -0.60 17.36 -11.08
N THR A 26 0.27 16.78 -10.25
CA THR A 26 1.32 15.85 -10.71
C THR A 26 0.70 14.62 -11.36
N PHE A 27 -0.29 14.00 -10.74
CA PHE A 27 -0.97 12.83 -11.26
C PHE A 27 -1.69 13.14 -12.59
N ALA A 28 -2.39 14.26 -12.68
CA ALA A 28 -3.09 14.66 -13.92
C ALA A 28 -2.14 14.90 -15.10
N LYS A 29 -0.90 15.35 -14.82
CA LYS A 29 0.11 15.63 -15.85
C LYS A 29 0.92 14.41 -16.25
N GLU A 30 1.33 13.61 -15.26
CA GLU A 30 2.32 12.53 -15.44
C GLU A 30 1.67 11.13 -15.38
N ASN A 31 0.37 11.02 -15.06
CA ASN A 31 -0.37 9.77 -14.76
C ASN A 31 0.18 8.97 -13.57
N ILE A 32 1.11 9.56 -12.82
CA ILE A 32 1.74 8.96 -11.64
C ILE A 32 2.13 10.07 -10.67
N ALA A 33 2.01 9.81 -9.38
CA ALA A 33 2.55 10.65 -8.32
C ALA A 33 3.43 9.79 -7.41
N ILE A 34 4.67 10.23 -7.17
CA ILE A 34 5.63 9.50 -6.35
C ILE A 34 5.79 10.23 -5.02
N ILE A 35 5.59 9.49 -3.92
CA ILE A 35 5.70 9.99 -2.54
C ILE A 35 6.93 9.36 -1.85
N PRO A 36 8.15 9.86 -2.13
CA PRO A 36 9.37 9.27 -1.59
C PRO A 36 9.41 9.34 -0.06
N GLY A 37 9.87 8.26 0.57
CA GLY A 37 9.96 8.15 2.03
C GLY A 37 8.60 8.17 2.73
N PHE A 38 7.51 7.82 2.04
CA PHE A 38 6.19 7.73 2.66
C PHE A 38 6.15 6.71 3.79
N ILE A 39 6.83 5.57 3.61
CA ILE A 39 7.09 4.61 4.67
C ILE A 39 8.37 5.04 5.39
N LYS A 40 8.31 5.16 6.72
CA LYS A 40 9.47 5.50 7.55
C LYS A 40 10.54 4.42 7.41
N GLU A 41 11.79 4.83 7.33
CA GLU A 41 12.93 3.90 7.22
C GLU A 41 12.98 2.90 8.39
N SER A 42 12.57 3.33 9.59
CA SER A 42 12.50 2.46 10.77
C SER A 42 11.45 1.35 10.67
N ALA A 43 10.46 1.48 9.77
CA ALA A 43 9.42 0.48 9.55
C ALA A 43 9.81 -0.55 8.47
N ILE A 44 10.79 -0.22 7.61
CA ILE A 44 11.20 -1.06 6.47
C ILE A 44 11.65 -2.46 6.93
N PRO A 45 12.49 -2.65 7.96
CA PRO A 45 12.91 -3.99 8.37
C PRO A 45 11.75 -4.91 8.74
N ALA A 46 10.75 -4.39 9.48
CA ALA A 46 9.59 -5.18 9.87
C ALA A 46 8.71 -5.57 8.67
N LEU A 47 8.59 -4.69 7.66
CA LEU A 47 7.86 -5.00 6.43
C LEU A 47 8.59 -6.06 5.60
N ILE A 48 9.93 -6.02 5.56
CA ILE A 48 10.75 -7.05 4.91
C ILE A 48 10.56 -8.40 5.61
N ASP A 49 10.70 -8.45 6.93
CA ASP A 49 10.52 -9.68 7.71
C ASP A 49 9.13 -10.30 7.47
N GLU A 50 8.09 -9.47 7.43
CA GLU A 50 6.73 -9.92 7.13
C GLU A 50 6.59 -10.46 5.70
N CYS A 51 7.16 -9.76 4.70
CA CYS A 51 7.19 -10.23 3.32
C CYS A 51 7.91 -11.58 3.19
N ASP A 52 9.01 -11.80 3.91
CA ASP A 52 9.77 -13.05 3.90
C ASP A 52 8.97 -14.22 4.51
N GLU A 53 8.21 -13.97 5.58
CA GLU A 53 7.30 -14.97 6.15
C GLU A 53 6.14 -15.30 5.20
N LEU A 54 5.52 -14.28 4.58
CA LEU A 54 4.43 -14.45 3.62
C LEU A 54 4.89 -15.17 2.34
N ALA A 55 6.11 -14.92 1.88
CA ALA A 55 6.67 -15.55 0.69
C ALA A 55 6.71 -17.09 0.78
N LYS A 56 6.69 -17.66 2.00
CA LYS A 56 6.65 -19.11 2.23
C LYS A 56 5.33 -19.77 1.81
N VAL A 57 4.26 -18.99 1.71
CA VAL A 57 2.91 -19.46 1.32
C VAL A 57 2.48 -18.94 -0.05
N ALA A 58 3.41 -18.35 -0.81
CA ALA A 58 3.14 -17.82 -2.14
C ALA A 58 2.81 -18.93 -3.14
N TYR A 59 1.81 -18.68 -3.97
CA TYR A 59 1.42 -19.59 -5.04
C TYR A 59 2.16 -19.26 -6.32
N HIS A 60 2.86 -20.26 -6.88
CA HIS A 60 3.62 -20.12 -8.11
C HIS A 60 2.73 -20.13 -9.36
N THR A 61 2.93 -19.16 -10.26
CA THR A 61 2.34 -19.20 -11.61
C THR A 61 3.39 -19.62 -12.65
N THR A 62 3.06 -20.59 -13.50
CA THR A 62 3.95 -21.06 -14.58
C THR A 62 3.74 -20.32 -15.90
N VAL A 63 2.93 -19.26 -15.91
CA VAL A 63 2.57 -18.52 -17.13
C VAL A 63 3.25 -17.15 -17.09
N ASN A 64 4.32 -17.02 -17.89
CA ASN A 64 4.99 -15.77 -18.30
C ASN A 64 5.93 -15.02 -17.32
N ALA A 65 6.20 -15.52 -16.12
CA ALA A 65 7.31 -15.06 -15.28
C ALA A 65 7.53 -16.03 -14.11
N ASP A 66 8.74 -16.12 -13.57
CA ASP A 66 9.02 -16.74 -12.26
C ASP A 66 8.45 -15.83 -11.15
N LEU A 67 7.12 -15.73 -11.11
CA LEU A 67 6.34 -14.91 -10.20
C LEU A 67 5.52 -15.83 -9.30
N GLU A 68 5.64 -15.61 -8.01
CA GLU A 68 4.72 -16.18 -7.02
C GLU A 68 3.90 -15.05 -6.41
N VAL A 69 2.66 -15.35 -6.01
CA VAL A 69 1.75 -14.35 -5.46
C VAL A 69 1.14 -14.86 -4.17
N VAL A 70 1.08 -13.99 -3.16
CA VAL A 70 0.26 -14.19 -1.96
C VAL A 70 -1.02 -13.37 -2.11
N ALA A 71 -2.17 -14.03 -1.98
CA ALA A 71 -3.49 -13.41 -2.07
C ALA A 71 -3.89 -12.75 -0.75
N TYR A 72 -4.87 -11.83 -0.81
CA TYR A 72 -5.27 -11.01 0.33
C TYR A 72 -5.73 -11.81 1.56
N ASP A 73 -6.52 -12.87 1.37
CA ASP A 73 -7.02 -13.73 2.44
C ASP A 73 -5.92 -14.50 3.19
N GLN A 74 -4.72 -14.60 2.60
CA GLN A 74 -3.56 -15.24 3.21
C GLN A 74 -2.78 -14.31 4.14
N PHE A 75 -3.04 -12.98 4.12
CA PHE A 75 -2.40 -12.05 5.04
C PHE A 75 -2.95 -12.23 6.46
N PRO A 76 -2.09 -12.48 7.47
CA PRO A 76 -2.49 -12.58 8.87
C PRO A 76 -3.28 -11.36 9.33
N SER A 77 -4.17 -11.53 10.30
CA SER A 77 -4.96 -10.41 10.85
C SER A 77 -4.11 -9.36 11.58
N ASP A 78 -2.90 -9.72 12.00
CA ASP A 78 -1.92 -8.85 12.65
C ASP A 78 -0.83 -8.32 11.69
N SER A 79 -0.96 -8.61 10.39
CA SER A 79 -0.11 -8.09 9.32
C SER A 79 -0.11 -6.56 9.31
N VAL A 80 1.08 -5.95 9.34
CA VAL A 80 1.20 -4.48 9.26
C VAL A 80 0.99 -3.99 7.83
N ILE A 81 1.31 -4.81 6.83
CA ILE A 81 1.06 -4.52 5.41
C ILE A 81 -0.45 -4.48 5.14
N ARG A 82 -1.20 -5.47 5.64
CA ARG A 82 -2.66 -5.51 5.58
C ARG A 82 -3.27 -4.33 6.34
N ALA A 83 -2.78 -4.04 7.54
CA ALA A 83 -3.28 -2.90 8.32
C ALA A 83 -3.10 -1.58 7.58
N LEU A 84 -2.00 -1.41 6.82
CA LEU A 84 -1.77 -0.24 5.96
C LEU A 84 -2.80 -0.15 4.82
N TYR A 85 -3.09 -1.26 4.14
CA TYR A 85 -4.16 -1.32 3.12
C TYR A 85 -5.55 -1.02 3.70
N GLU A 86 -5.84 -1.55 4.89
CA GLU A 86 -7.09 -1.35 5.61
C GLU A 86 -7.17 0.03 6.30
N TRP A 87 -6.17 0.89 6.17
CA TRP A 87 -6.12 2.18 6.86
C TRP A 87 -6.96 3.25 6.15
N ASP A 88 -8.07 3.66 6.76
CA ASP A 88 -9.01 4.65 6.18
C ASP A 88 -8.35 6.01 5.82
N PRO A 89 -7.47 6.61 6.66
CA PRO A 89 -6.74 7.83 6.29
C PRO A 89 -5.92 7.72 5.00
N LEU A 90 -5.36 6.55 4.68
CA LEU A 90 -4.66 6.34 3.41
C LEU A 90 -5.66 6.34 2.24
N MET A 91 -6.79 5.67 2.39
CA MET A 91 -7.85 5.65 1.38
C MET A 91 -8.41 7.05 1.11
N ASP A 92 -8.66 7.82 2.18
CA ASP A 92 -9.15 9.20 2.09
C ASP A 92 -8.10 10.11 1.44
N PHE A 93 -6.82 9.94 1.78
CA PHE A 93 -5.73 10.67 1.17
C PHE A 93 -5.65 10.42 -0.35
N VAL A 94 -5.69 9.15 -0.78
CA VAL A 94 -5.66 8.81 -2.21
C VAL A 94 -6.92 9.31 -2.92
N ALA A 95 -8.11 9.21 -2.30
CA ALA A 95 -9.35 9.73 -2.86
C ALA A 95 -9.26 11.23 -3.15
N LYS A 96 -8.74 12.02 -2.20
CA LYS A 96 -8.53 13.46 -2.36
C LYS A 96 -7.55 13.80 -3.49
N ILE A 97 -6.47 13.03 -3.66
CA ILE A 97 -5.50 13.21 -4.76
C ILE A 97 -6.17 12.95 -6.11
N LEU A 98 -6.97 11.89 -6.21
CA LEU A 98 -7.68 11.53 -7.44
C LEU A 98 -8.90 12.42 -7.73
N GLY A 99 -9.28 13.31 -6.80
CA GLY A 99 -10.48 14.15 -6.94
C GLY A 99 -11.79 13.37 -6.74
N GLU A 100 -11.72 12.19 -6.14
CA GLU A 100 -12.87 11.32 -5.91
C GLU A 100 -13.49 11.58 -4.54
N GLN A 101 -14.82 11.45 -4.44
CA GLN A 101 -15.52 11.62 -3.17
C GLN A 101 -15.16 10.52 -2.17
N LYS A 102 -14.93 9.30 -2.68
CA LYS A 102 -14.61 8.13 -1.88
C LYS A 102 -13.96 7.06 -2.73
N LEU A 103 -12.93 6.41 -2.19
CA LEU A 103 -12.43 5.15 -2.71
C LEU A 103 -13.02 3.98 -1.92
N PHE A 104 -13.40 2.93 -2.63
CA PHE A 104 -13.91 1.70 -2.05
C PHE A 104 -12.80 0.65 -2.12
N ARG A 105 -12.63 -0.12 -1.03
CA ARG A 105 -11.76 -1.29 -1.04
C ARG A 105 -12.29 -2.31 -2.02
N TYR A 106 -11.37 -3.03 -2.66
CA TYR A 106 -11.76 -4.05 -3.61
C TYR A 106 -12.37 -5.23 -2.85
N ALA A 107 -13.58 -5.64 -3.23
CA ALA A 107 -14.37 -6.61 -2.47
C ALA A 107 -13.93 -8.07 -2.69
N ASP A 108 -13.07 -8.32 -3.66
CA ASP A 108 -12.53 -9.66 -3.93
C ASP A 108 -11.61 -10.09 -2.78
N PRO A 109 -11.92 -11.21 -2.09
CA PRO A 109 -11.10 -11.71 -0.98
C PRO A 109 -9.69 -12.13 -1.38
N PHE A 110 -9.40 -12.30 -2.67
CA PHE A 110 -8.08 -12.65 -3.17
C PHE A 110 -7.34 -11.45 -3.77
N GLY A 111 -8.08 -10.57 -4.46
CA GLY A 111 -7.52 -9.49 -5.28
C GLY A 111 -7.26 -8.17 -4.56
N ALA A 112 -7.75 -7.98 -3.33
CA ALA A 112 -7.72 -6.67 -2.66
C ALA A 112 -6.32 -6.13 -2.37
N LEU A 113 -5.39 -7.01 -2.01
CA LEU A 113 -3.99 -6.76 -1.73
C LEU A 113 -3.21 -8.01 -2.17
N ASN A 114 -2.06 -7.82 -2.80
CA ASN A 114 -1.20 -8.92 -3.23
C ASN A 114 0.26 -8.63 -2.89
N LEU A 115 1.00 -9.67 -2.51
CA LEU A 115 2.46 -9.66 -2.46
C LEU A 115 2.98 -10.43 -3.67
N ALA A 116 3.70 -9.72 -4.55
CA ALA A 116 4.44 -10.32 -5.64
C ALA A 116 5.83 -10.74 -5.14
N VAL A 117 6.13 -12.03 -5.26
CA VAL A 117 7.44 -12.61 -4.92
C VAL A 117 8.15 -12.94 -6.23
N MET A 118 9.26 -12.24 -6.47
CA MET A 118 10.11 -12.42 -7.64
C MET A 118 11.44 -13.01 -7.16
N ARG A 119 11.87 -14.14 -7.74
CA ARG A 119 13.11 -14.84 -7.37
C ARG A 119 14.13 -14.83 -8.50
#